data_AF-A0A357UYS8-F1
#
_entry.id   AF-A0A357UYS8-F1
#
_cell.length_a   1.000
_cell.length_b   1.000
_cell.length_c   1.000
_cell.angle_alpha   90.00
_cell.angle_beta   90.00
_cell.angle_gamma   90.00
#
_symmetry.space_group_name_H-M   'P 1'
#
loop_
_entity.id
_entity.type
_entity.pdbx_description
1 polymer ?
#
loop_
_entity_poly.entity_id
_entity_poly.type
_entity_poly.pdbx_seq_one_letter_code
_entity_poly.pdbx_strand_id
1 'polypeptide(L)'
;ANFLSDNPHFCVSALKRYTQRDFIALVEKHGIAYHEKTLGQLFCDDSAQQIIDMLLAEAAGADIRTAVSVTKVAKDGERFRVHTDKGMFSGSALVIATGGPSIPKMGASRFAYDIAKQFGLRVVTPRPGLVPLTFDRDMLATLDGLSGVSVAATATLGKARFAEALLFTHRGLSG
;
A
#
# COMPACT_ATOMS: atom_id res chain seq x y z
N ALA A 1 -13.55 -10.78 9.04
CA ALA A 1 -12.13 -10.61 8.70
C ALA A 1 -11.99 -9.29 7.98
N ASN A 2 -11.12 -8.39 8.47
CA ASN A 2 -11.05 -7.01 7.97
C ASN A 2 -10.05 -6.83 6.81
N PHE A 3 -9.30 -7.89 6.46
CA PHE A 3 -8.31 -7.91 5.39
C PHE A 3 -8.59 -9.08 4.43
N LEU A 4 -8.42 -8.87 3.13
CA LEU A 4 -8.67 -9.88 2.09
C LEU A 4 -7.39 -10.68 1.80
N SER A 5 -7.50 -12.01 1.87
CA SER A 5 -6.42 -12.95 1.51
C SER A 5 -7.01 -14.33 1.23
N ASP A 6 -6.37 -15.09 0.33
CA ASP A 6 -6.65 -16.53 0.12
C ASP A 6 -6.34 -17.36 1.39
N ASN A 7 -5.50 -16.82 2.29
CA ASN A 7 -5.31 -17.35 3.63
C ASN A 7 -5.77 -16.28 4.67
N PRO A 8 -7.04 -16.32 5.10
CA PRO A 8 -7.62 -15.31 5.99
C PRO A 8 -6.89 -15.15 7.33
N HIS A 9 -6.15 -16.17 7.78
CA HIS A 9 -5.46 -16.17 9.07
C HIS A 9 -4.01 -15.70 8.99
N PHE A 10 -3.45 -15.51 7.79
CA PHE A 10 -2.04 -15.17 7.58
C PHE A 10 -1.60 -13.91 8.36
N CYS A 11 -2.42 -12.86 8.32
CA CYS A 11 -2.09 -11.57 8.95
C CYS A 11 -2.27 -11.55 10.48
N VAL A 12 -2.97 -12.53 11.06
CA VAL A 12 -3.43 -12.47 12.47
C VAL A 12 -2.26 -12.41 13.45
N SER A 13 -1.21 -13.21 13.22
CA SER A 13 -0.04 -13.23 14.11
C SER A 13 0.69 -11.87 14.13
N ALA A 14 0.89 -11.26 12.97
CA ALA A 14 1.57 -9.97 12.85
C ALA A 14 0.76 -8.85 13.51
N LEU A 15 -0.53 -8.74 13.17
CA LEU A 15 -1.43 -7.70 13.70
C LEU A 15 -1.65 -7.79 15.22
N LYS A 16 -1.43 -8.96 15.83
CA LYS A 16 -1.47 -9.14 17.29
C LYS A 16 -0.17 -8.76 17.99
N ARG A 17 0.97 -8.86 17.31
CA ARG A 17 2.30 -8.58 17.87
C ARG A 17 2.69 -7.10 17.71
N TYR A 18 2.14 -6.45 16.70
CA TYR A 18 2.27 -5.01 16.49
C TYR A 18 0.89 -4.48 16.11
N THR A 19 0.23 -3.87 17.09
CA THR A 19 -1.12 -3.35 17.00
C THR A 19 -1.11 -1.90 16.53
N GLN A 20 -2.28 -1.37 16.18
CA GLN A 20 -2.43 0.05 15.88
C GLN A 20 -2.03 0.95 17.06
N ARG A 21 -2.22 0.48 18.31
CA ARG A 21 -1.85 1.24 19.52
C ARG A 21 -0.34 1.37 19.66
N ASP A 22 0.41 0.35 19.24
CA ASP A 22 1.88 0.40 19.27
C ASP A 22 2.41 1.45 18.28
N PHE A 23 1.79 1.57 17.10
CA PHE A 23 2.15 2.61 16.14
C PHE A 23 1.70 4.01 16.61
N ILE A 24 0.49 4.13 17.17
CA ILE A 24 0.01 5.40 17.74
C ILE A 24 0.94 5.88 18.86
N ALA A 25 1.36 4.99 19.76
CA ALA A 25 2.30 5.34 20.82
C ALA A 25 3.66 5.82 20.27
N LEU A 26 4.10 5.30 19.12
CA LEU A 26 5.30 5.78 18.44
C LEU A 26 5.09 7.21 17.88
N VAL A 27 3.94 7.46 17.25
CA VAL A 27 3.55 8.80 16.76
C VAL A 27 3.51 9.81 17.91
N GLU A 28 2.90 9.45 19.04
CA GLU A 28 2.85 10.27 20.26
C GLU A 28 4.24 10.51 20.86
N LYS A 29 5.09 9.48 20.90
CA LYS A 29 6.50 9.58 21.38
C LYS A 29 7.30 10.61 20.58
N HIS A 30 7.02 10.77 19.29
CA HIS A 30 7.66 11.77 18.43
C HIS A 30 6.93 13.12 18.43
N GLY A 31 5.90 13.30 19.27
CA GLY A 31 5.18 14.56 19.40
C GLY A 31 4.36 14.96 18.18
N ILE A 32 3.94 13.99 17.36
CA ILE A 32 3.17 14.23 16.15
C ILE A 32 1.68 14.28 16.52
N ALA A 33 1.05 15.43 16.28
CA ALA A 33 -0.38 15.61 16.49
C ALA A 33 -1.21 14.91 15.39
N TYR A 34 -2.31 14.30 15.78
CA TYR A 34 -3.22 13.60 14.88
C TYR A 34 -4.66 13.68 15.40
N HIS A 35 -5.61 13.53 14.48
CA HIS A 35 -7.03 13.47 14.79
C HIS A 35 -7.71 12.29 14.07
N GLU A 36 -8.87 11.88 14.58
CA GLU A 36 -9.76 10.96 13.87
C GLU A 36 -10.67 11.75 12.92
N LYS A 37 -10.77 11.30 11.66
CA LYS A 37 -11.68 11.89 10.69
C LYS A 37 -13.03 11.18 10.67
N THR A 38 -13.08 9.98 10.12
CA THR A 38 -14.28 9.12 10.10
C THR A 38 -13.85 7.67 10.22
N LEU A 39 -14.74 6.81 10.75
CA LEU A 39 -14.58 5.36 10.75
C LEU A 39 -13.24 4.87 11.37
N GLY A 40 -12.71 5.57 12.39
CA GLY A 40 -11.42 5.23 13.01
C GLY A 40 -10.18 5.58 12.18
N GLN A 41 -10.32 6.36 11.11
CA GLN A 41 -9.19 6.81 10.30
C GLN A 41 -8.45 7.95 11.00
N LEU A 42 -7.18 7.72 11.34
CA LEU A 42 -6.31 8.71 11.96
C LEU A 42 -5.44 9.40 10.90
N PHE A 43 -5.37 10.73 10.97
CA PHE A 43 -4.56 11.56 10.10
C PHE A 43 -3.68 12.49 10.93
N CYS A 44 -2.44 12.71 10.50
CA CYS A 44 -1.63 13.80 11.04
C CYS A 44 -2.33 15.13 10.80
N ASP A 45 -2.22 16.05 11.75
CA ASP A 45 -2.85 17.36 11.65
C ASP A 45 -2.22 18.23 10.56
N ASP A 46 -0.89 18.12 10.39
CA ASP A 46 -0.14 18.98 9.47
C ASP A 46 0.24 18.29 8.16
N SER A 47 1.07 17.24 8.23
CA SER A 47 1.68 16.67 7.03
C SER A 47 2.06 15.20 7.19
N ALA A 48 1.85 14.42 6.12
CA ALA A 48 2.36 13.06 6.01
C ALA A 48 3.89 12.97 6.12
N GLN A 49 4.61 14.09 5.86
CA GLN A 49 6.06 14.17 6.03
C GLN A 49 6.50 13.88 7.47
N GLN A 50 5.69 14.21 8.48
CA GLN A 50 6.00 13.94 9.89
C GLN A 50 6.21 12.44 10.16
N ILE A 51 5.42 11.57 9.50
CA ILE A 51 5.60 10.11 9.61
C ILE A 51 6.89 9.65 8.92
N ILE A 52 7.24 10.26 7.78
CA ILE A 52 8.49 9.93 7.07
C ILE A 52 9.69 10.30 7.93
N ASP A 53 9.70 11.51 8.49
CA ASP A 53 10.80 12.01 9.33
C ASP A 53 10.94 11.18 10.60
N MET A 54 9.82 10.80 11.24
CA MET A 54 9.80 9.88 12.37
C MET A 54 10.45 8.53 12.03
N LEU A 55 10.08 7.93 10.89
CA LEU A 55 10.63 6.63 10.48
C LEU A 55 12.12 6.72 10.13
N LEU A 56 12.57 7.83 9.52
CA LEU A 56 13.99 8.08 9.28
C LEU A 56 14.78 8.24 10.58
N ALA A 57 14.19 8.93 11.57
CA ALA A 57 14.80 9.09 12.89
C ALA A 57 14.92 7.74 13.64
N GLU A 58 13.88 6.91 13.64
CA GLU A 58 13.93 5.56 14.24
C GLU A 58 14.90 4.62 13.47
N ALA A 59 15.22 4.94 12.21
CA ALA A 59 16.18 4.23 11.39
C ALA A 59 17.62 4.79 11.48
N ALA A 60 17.94 5.67 12.43
CA ALA A 60 19.23 6.37 12.53
C ALA A 60 20.50 5.50 12.67
N GLY A 61 20.38 4.18 12.70
CA GLY A 61 21.50 3.22 12.62
C GLY A 61 21.60 2.42 11.32
N ALA A 62 20.69 2.64 10.37
CA ALA A 62 20.65 1.93 9.10
C ALA A 62 21.37 2.70 7.98
N ASP A 63 22.07 1.99 7.09
CA ASP A 63 22.61 2.55 5.84
C ASP A 63 21.48 2.66 4.80
N ILE A 64 20.90 3.85 4.66
CA ILE A 64 19.83 4.14 3.71
C ILE A 64 20.42 4.73 2.43
N ARG A 65 20.26 4.00 1.32
CA ARG A 65 20.77 4.38 -0.01
C ARG A 65 19.60 4.71 -0.93
N THR A 66 19.41 5.99 -1.26
CA THR A 66 18.42 6.45 -2.24
C THR A 66 18.99 6.51 -3.65
N ALA A 67 18.13 6.55 -4.68
CA ALA A 67 18.55 6.56 -6.08
C ALA A 67 19.47 5.38 -6.46
N VAL A 68 19.20 4.22 -5.86
CA VAL A 68 19.85 2.93 -6.16
C VAL A 68 18.80 1.98 -6.73
N SER A 69 19.01 1.54 -7.96
CA SER A 69 18.12 0.63 -8.66
C SER A 69 18.67 -0.79 -8.60
N VAL A 70 17.89 -1.72 -8.06
CA VAL A 70 18.23 -3.14 -8.05
C VAL A 70 18.03 -3.71 -9.45
N THR A 71 19.09 -4.31 -10.02
CA THR A 71 19.08 -4.86 -11.38
C THR A 71 19.02 -6.38 -11.38
N LYS A 72 19.60 -7.03 -10.36
CA LYS A 72 19.58 -8.49 -10.24
C LYS A 72 19.71 -8.92 -8.78
N VAL A 73 18.96 -9.95 -8.42
CA VAL A 73 19.13 -10.66 -7.14
C VAL A 73 19.56 -12.08 -7.44
N ALA A 74 20.52 -12.60 -6.67
CA ALA A 74 20.93 -13.99 -6.72
C ALA A 74 21.13 -14.51 -5.29
N LYS A 75 21.09 -15.84 -5.14
CA LYS A 75 21.54 -16.52 -3.93
C LYS A 75 22.75 -17.38 -4.30
N ASP A 76 23.84 -17.22 -3.56
CA ASP A 76 25.11 -17.93 -3.73
C ASP A 76 25.46 -18.62 -2.41
N GLY A 77 25.28 -19.94 -2.36
CA GLY A 77 25.31 -20.69 -1.11
C GLY A 77 24.31 -20.14 -0.09
N GLU A 78 24.83 -19.69 1.06
CA GLU A 78 24.03 -19.16 2.18
C GLU A 78 23.79 -17.64 2.10
N ARG A 79 24.34 -16.95 1.11
CA ARG A 79 24.25 -15.48 1.01
C ARG A 79 23.42 -15.03 -0.18
N PHE A 80 22.73 -13.91 0.00
CA PHE A 80 22.13 -13.14 -1.09
C PHE A 80 23.17 -12.19 -1.70
N ARG A 81 23.08 -11.99 -3.01
CA ARG A 81 23.80 -10.95 -3.76
C ARG A 81 22.78 -10.08 -4.48
N VAL A 82 22.86 -8.78 -4.23
CA VAL A 82 21.99 -7.77 -4.84
C VAL A 82 22.85 -6.87 -5.70
N HIS A 83 22.71 -7.00 -7.00
CA HIS A 83 23.35 -6.11 -7.97
C HIS A 83 22.48 -4.88 -8.16
N THR A 84 23.13 -3.73 -8.19
CA THR A 84 22.50 -2.43 -8.42
C THR A 84 23.27 -1.65 -9.47
N ASP A 85 22.71 -0.54 -9.93
CA ASP A 85 23.41 0.42 -10.78
C ASP A 85 24.57 1.15 -10.07
N LYS A 86 24.66 1.04 -8.73
CA LYS A 86 25.72 1.65 -7.90
C LYS A 86 26.70 0.63 -7.30
N GLY A 87 26.64 -0.63 -7.72
CA GLY A 87 27.51 -1.70 -7.21
C GLY A 87 26.73 -2.89 -6.65
N MET A 88 27.44 -3.78 -5.96
CA MET A 88 26.89 -5.03 -5.44
C MET A 88 26.87 -5.03 -3.91
N PHE A 89 25.75 -5.48 -3.34
CA PHE A 89 25.60 -5.74 -1.91
C PHE A 89 25.47 -7.24 -1.66
N SER A 90 25.91 -7.70 -0.49
CA SER A 90 25.71 -9.09 -0.06
C SER A 90 25.31 -9.15 1.42
N GLY A 91 24.46 -10.12 1.76
CA GLY A 91 23.98 -10.34 3.12
C GLY A 91 23.45 -11.76 3.32
N SER A 92 23.31 -12.18 4.58
CA SER A 92 22.70 -13.46 4.94
C SER A 92 21.17 -13.47 4.80
N ALA A 93 20.55 -12.29 4.85
CA ALA A 93 19.12 -12.10 4.72
C ALA A 93 18.79 -11.03 3.67
N LEU A 94 17.65 -11.21 3.00
CA LEU A 94 17.09 -10.25 2.06
C LEU A 94 15.61 -10.07 2.36
N VAL A 95 15.20 -8.84 2.64
CA VAL A 95 13.79 -8.47 2.84
C VAL A 95 13.31 -7.73 1.61
N ILE A 96 12.21 -8.19 1.02
CA ILE A 96 11.57 -7.54 -0.14
C ILE A 96 10.39 -6.72 0.35
N ALA A 97 10.54 -5.39 0.34
CA ALA A 97 9.53 -4.42 0.78
C ALA A 97 9.17 -3.41 -0.32
N THR A 98 9.16 -3.84 -1.59
CA THR A 98 9.05 -2.95 -2.77
C THR A 98 7.61 -2.60 -3.18
N GLY A 99 6.62 -2.85 -2.31
CA GLY A 99 5.20 -2.56 -2.59
C GLY A 99 4.58 -3.38 -3.72
N GLY A 100 3.44 -2.89 -4.22
CA GLY A 100 2.73 -3.44 -5.39
C GLY A 100 2.83 -2.51 -6.61
N PRO A 101 2.23 -2.86 -7.75
CA PRO A 101 2.39 -2.15 -9.01
C PRO A 101 1.50 -0.91 -9.18
N SER A 102 0.84 -0.44 -8.12
CA SER A 102 -0.07 0.71 -8.19
C SER A 102 0.71 2.02 -8.29
N ILE A 103 0.28 2.92 -9.18
CA ILE A 103 0.92 4.22 -9.45
C ILE A 103 2.41 4.09 -9.89
N PRO A 104 2.69 3.51 -11.08
CA PRO A 104 4.07 3.30 -11.55
C PRO A 104 4.92 4.58 -11.64
N LYS A 105 4.29 5.73 -11.87
CA LYS A 105 4.98 7.04 -11.91
C LYS A 105 5.68 7.40 -10.60
N MET A 106 5.26 6.81 -9.47
CA MET A 106 5.87 7.01 -8.14
C MET A 106 6.94 5.95 -7.81
N GLY A 107 7.37 5.15 -8.78
CA GLY A 107 8.40 4.11 -8.59
C GLY A 107 7.85 2.71 -8.27
N ALA A 108 6.54 2.53 -8.27
CA ALA A 108 5.91 1.23 -8.10
C ALA A 108 6.23 0.27 -9.26
N SER A 109 6.48 -1.00 -8.94
CA SER A 109 6.89 -2.00 -9.94
C SER A 109 6.36 -3.39 -9.60
N ARG A 110 6.64 -4.37 -10.47
CA ARG A 110 6.33 -5.79 -10.26
C ARG A 110 7.50 -6.56 -9.60
N PHE A 111 8.55 -5.87 -9.18
CA PHE A 111 9.81 -6.47 -8.74
C PHE A 111 9.64 -7.57 -7.69
N ALA A 112 8.81 -7.35 -6.66
CA ALA A 112 8.55 -8.37 -5.65
C ALA A 112 7.98 -9.68 -6.21
N TYR A 113 7.14 -9.60 -7.25
CA TYR A 113 6.55 -10.77 -7.90
C TYR A 113 7.58 -11.51 -8.75
N ASP A 114 8.47 -10.78 -9.42
CA ASP A 114 9.52 -11.37 -10.25
C ASP A 114 10.54 -12.09 -9.37
N ILE A 115 10.93 -11.49 -8.24
CA ILE A 115 11.78 -12.13 -7.23
C ILE A 115 11.09 -13.37 -6.63
N ALA A 116 9.81 -13.28 -6.27
CA ALA A 116 9.07 -14.42 -5.75
C ALA A 116 9.08 -15.61 -6.73
N LYS A 117 8.78 -15.35 -8.01
CA LYS A 117 8.82 -16.38 -9.07
C LYS A 117 10.23 -16.94 -9.27
N GLN A 118 11.26 -16.09 -9.27
CA GLN A 118 12.65 -16.51 -9.39
C GLN A 118 13.04 -17.54 -8.33
N PHE A 119 12.53 -17.37 -7.10
CA PHE A 119 12.76 -18.30 -5.99
C PHE A 119 11.68 -19.38 -5.85
N GLY A 120 10.87 -19.61 -6.89
CA GLY A 120 9.89 -20.71 -6.92
C GLY A 120 8.65 -20.49 -6.05
N LEU A 121 8.40 -19.27 -5.58
CA LEU A 121 7.22 -18.95 -4.78
C LEU A 121 6.01 -18.69 -5.69
N ARG A 122 4.85 -19.22 -5.28
CA ARG A 122 3.56 -18.94 -5.93
C ARG A 122 3.15 -17.49 -5.69
N VAL A 123 2.78 -16.80 -6.77
CA VAL A 123 2.25 -15.43 -6.73
C VAL A 123 0.76 -15.47 -7.06
N VAL A 124 -0.08 -14.95 -6.17
CA VAL A 124 -1.50 -14.72 -6.46
C VAL A 124 -1.60 -13.59 -7.49
N THR A 125 -2.36 -13.80 -8.56
CA THR A 125 -2.47 -12.84 -9.66
C THR A 125 -2.96 -11.48 -9.15
N PRO A 126 -2.14 -10.40 -9.28
CA PRO A 126 -2.53 -9.09 -8.79
C PRO A 126 -3.65 -8.51 -9.66
N ARG A 127 -4.62 -7.88 -9.00
CA ARG A 127 -5.71 -7.13 -9.62
C ARG A 127 -5.83 -5.76 -8.96
N PRO A 128 -6.29 -4.72 -9.68
CA PRO A 128 -6.55 -3.42 -9.07
C PRO A 128 -7.52 -3.55 -7.88
N GLY A 129 -7.21 -2.86 -6.78
CA GLY A 129 -8.04 -2.77 -5.59
C GLY A 129 -8.09 -1.32 -5.12
N LEU A 130 -9.23 -0.90 -4.54
CA LEU A 130 -9.51 0.50 -4.19
C LEU A 130 -9.37 1.44 -5.40
N VAL A 131 -9.97 1.06 -6.53
CA VAL A 131 -9.99 1.86 -7.76
C VAL A 131 -11.41 2.34 -8.08
N PRO A 132 -11.56 3.49 -8.76
CA PRO A 132 -12.85 3.93 -9.30
C PRO A 132 -13.47 2.89 -10.25
N LEU A 133 -14.79 2.92 -10.37
CA LEU A 133 -15.55 2.13 -11.34
C LEU A 133 -15.83 2.97 -12.58
N THR A 134 -15.82 2.35 -13.75
CA THR A 134 -16.10 3.02 -15.03
C THR A 134 -17.48 2.67 -15.56
N PHE A 135 -18.16 3.64 -16.16
CA PHE A 135 -19.41 3.43 -16.88
C PHE A 135 -19.18 3.25 -18.38
N ASP A 136 -20.14 2.59 -19.02
CA ASP A 136 -20.26 2.62 -20.48
C ASP A 136 -20.78 3.99 -20.96
N ARG A 137 -20.86 4.17 -22.28
CA ARG A 137 -21.23 5.45 -22.89
C ARG A 137 -22.68 5.83 -22.61
N ASP A 138 -23.59 4.87 -22.58
CA ASP A 138 -25.02 5.12 -22.42
C ASP A 138 -25.33 5.57 -20.98
N MET A 139 -24.68 4.93 -20.01
CA MET A 139 -24.77 5.32 -18.59
C MET A 139 -24.12 6.68 -18.34
N LEU A 140 -22.97 6.98 -18.98
CA LEU A 140 -22.36 8.31 -18.90
C LEU A 140 -23.28 9.41 -19.45
N ALA A 141 -23.94 9.17 -20.58
CA ALA A 141 -24.89 10.12 -21.15
C ALA A 141 -26.12 10.32 -20.25
N THR A 142 -26.60 9.25 -19.60
CA THR A 142 -27.74 9.31 -18.68
C THR A 142 -27.42 10.13 -17.42
N LEU A 143 -26.17 10.08 -16.96
CA LEU A 143 -25.68 10.74 -15.75
C LEU A 143 -24.87 12.01 -16.05
N ASP A 144 -25.00 12.54 -17.27
CA ASP A 144 -24.30 13.76 -17.67
C ASP A 144 -24.69 14.94 -16.75
N GLY A 145 -23.72 15.81 -16.50
CA GLY A 145 -23.87 16.93 -15.55
C GLY A 145 -23.75 16.57 -14.07
N LEU A 146 -23.67 15.29 -13.68
CA LEU A 146 -23.48 14.90 -12.27
C LEU A 146 -22.02 14.84 -11.83
N SER A 147 -21.04 14.98 -12.74
CA SER A 147 -19.62 14.93 -12.36
C SER A 147 -19.28 15.98 -11.30
N GLY A 148 -18.71 15.54 -10.18
CA GLY A 148 -18.41 16.38 -9.01
C GLY A 148 -19.47 16.33 -7.90
N VAL A 149 -20.64 15.74 -8.16
CA VAL A 149 -21.68 15.52 -7.14
C VAL A 149 -21.28 14.34 -6.25
N SER A 150 -21.29 14.56 -4.94
CA SER A 150 -21.07 13.53 -3.92
C SER A 150 -22.34 13.29 -3.12
N VAL A 151 -22.68 12.03 -2.88
CA VAL A 151 -23.85 11.60 -2.11
C VAL A 151 -23.47 10.51 -1.14
N ALA A 152 -24.09 10.49 0.04
CA ALA A 152 -23.99 9.34 0.93
C ALA A 152 -24.72 8.16 0.26
N ALA A 153 -24.00 7.06 0.06
CA ALA A 153 -24.52 5.88 -0.61
C ALA A 153 -24.09 4.59 0.10
N THR A 154 -24.76 3.49 -0.24
CA THR A 154 -24.30 2.16 0.14
C THR A 154 -23.96 1.36 -1.12
N ALA A 155 -22.69 1.00 -1.29
CA ALA A 155 -22.26 0.05 -2.31
C ALA A 155 -22.35 -1.38 -1.77
N THR A 156 -22.96 -2.28 -2.55
CA THR A 156 -23.12 -3.70 -2.17
C THR A 156 -22.68 -4.62 -3.29
N LEU A 157 -21.92 -5.68 -2.95
CA LEU A 157 -21.57 -6.77 -3.86
C LEU A 157 -21.61 -8.10 -3.10
N GLY A 158 -22.60 -8.93 -3.40
CA GLY A 158 -22.84 -10.17 -2.66
C GLY A 158 -23.07 -9.88 -1.17
N LYS A 159 -22.20 -10.39 -0.30
CA LYS A 159 -22.25 -10.16 1.15
C LYS A 159 -21.50 -8.91 1.62
N ALA A 160 -20.70 -8.28 0.74
CA ALA A 160 -19.94 -7.09 1.08
C ALA A 160 -20.82 -5.85 0.95
N ARG A 161 -20.76 -4.96 1.95
CA ARG A 161 -21.56 -3.73 2.02
C ARG A 161 -20.72 -2.62 2.65
N PHE A 162 -20.68 -1.46 1.99
CA PHE A 162 -19.97 -0.27 2.47
C PHE A 162 -20.88 0.93 2.36
N ALA A 163 -21.06 1.68 3.46
CA ALA A 163 -21.78 2.94 3.48
C ALA A 163 -20.76 4.08 3.56
N GLU A 164 -20.63 4.86 2.48
CA GLU A 164 -19.76 6.04 2.43
C GLU A 164 -20.21 7.03 1.34
N ALA A 165 -19.52 8.16 1.21
CA ALA A 165 -19.61 9.04 0.07
C ALA A 165 -19.32 8.28 -1.24
N LEU A 166 -20.21 8.46 -2.20
CA LEU A 166 -20.05 8.07 -3.59
C LEU A 166 -19.96 9.35 -4.41
N LEU A 167 -18.93 9.44 -5.25
CA LEU A 167 -18.64 10.58 -6.10
C LEU A 167 -18.89 10.21 -7.55
N PHE A 168 -19.76 10.97 -8.22
CA PHE A 168 -19.90 10.90 -9.66
C PHE A 168 -18.73 11.61 -10.35
N THR A 169 -18.16 11.00 -11.37
CA THR A 169 -17.03 11.51 -12.14
C THR A 169 -17.31 11.42 -13.64
N HIS A 170 -16.55 12.14 -14.44
CA HIS A 170 -16.58 12.07 -15.91
C HIS A 170 -16.28 10.67 -16.50
N ARG A 171 -15.86 9.69 -15.68
CA ARG A 171 -15.56 8.31 -16.12
C ARG A 171 -16.48 7.25 -15.51
N GLY A 172 -17.23 7.59 -14.46
CA GLY A 172 -18.00 6.64 -13.65
C GLY A 172 -18.06 7.04 -12.19
N LEU A 173 -17.83 6.10 -11.28
CA LEU A 173 -17.97 6.29 -9.83
C LEU A 173 -16.62 6.23 -9.11
N SER A 174 -16.46 7.13 -8.15
CA SER A 174 -15.39 7.14 -7.15
C SER A 174 -16.03 7.30 -5.76
N GLY A 175 -15.23 7.58 -4.76
CA GLY A 175 -15.63 7.75 -3.35
C GLY A 175 -14.48 7.27 -2.51
#